data_AF-A0A5F8G9N6-F1
#
_entry.id   AF-A0A5F8G9N6-F1
#
_cell.length_a   1.000
_cell.length_b   1.000
_cell.length_c   1.000
_cell.angle_alpha   90.00
_cell.angle_beta   90.00
_cell.angle_gamma   90.00
#
_symmetry.space_group_name_H-M   'P 1'
#
loop_
_entity.id
_entity.type
_entity.pdbx_description
1 polymer ?
#
loop_
_entity_poly.entity_id
_entity_poly.type
_entity_poly.pdbx_seq_one_letter_code
_entity_poly.pdbx_strand_id
1 'polypeptide(L)'
;MADSLVVCEVDPELKEKLRKFRFRKDTTNAAIIMKVDKSRQLVVMEEEFQNISPEELRNELPERQPRFIVYSYKWLHDDGRISYPLCFIFSSPVGCKPEQQMMYAGSKNRLVQTAELTKVWSLGFLEGRPGTGTAGAQGLAL
;
A
#
# COMPACT_ATOMS: atom_id res chain seq x y z
N MET A 1 21.85 -19.30 8.00
CA MET A 1 22.14 -18.46 6.83
C MET A 1 21.34 -17.18 6.98
N ALA A 2 22.00 -16.03 7.10
CA ALA A 2 21.34 -14.74 7.16
C ALA A 2 20.86 -14.39 5.76
N ASP A 3 19.60 -14.66 5.48
CA ASP A 3 18.94 -14.25 4.25
C ASP A 3 18.97 -12.73 4.21
N SER A 4 19.79 -12.18 3.30
CA SER A 4 19.96 -10.75 3.17
C SER A 4 18.61 -10.14 2.85
N LEU A 5 18.09 -9.28 3.73
CA LEU A 5 16.90 -8.48 3.50
C LEU A 5 17.11 -7.71 2.20
N VAL A 6 16.55 -8.22 1.09
CA VAL A 6 16.62 -7.54 -0.18
C VAL A 6 15.66 -6.35 -0.11
N VAL A 7 16.22 -5.20 0.23
CA VAL A 7 15.53 -3.92 0.18
C VAL A 7 15.50 -3.47 -1.27
N CYS A 8 14.30 -3.40 -1.83
CA CYS A 8 14.09 -2.88 -3.17
C CYS A 8 13.94 -1.36 -3.12
N GLU A 9 14.48 -0.67 -4.14
CA GLU A 9 14.31 0.77 -4.26
C GLU A 9 12.98 1.11 -4.96
N VAL A 10 12.50 2.33 -4.79
CA VAL A 10 11.26 2.78 -5.44
C VAL A 10 11.63 3.32 -6.81
N ASP A 11 10.95 2.86 -7.85
CA ASP A 11 11.18 3.38 -9.19
C ASP A 11 10.92 4.91 -9.23
N PRO A 12 11.79 5.71 -9.86
CA PRO A 12 11.62 7.16 -9.92
C PRO A 12 10.33 7.59 -10.63
N GLU A 13 9.84 6.83 -11.61
CA GLU A 13 8.56 7.08 -12.27
C GLU A 13 7.41 6.87 -11.29
N LEU A 14 7.48 5.80 -10.48
CA LEU A 14 6.52 5.54 -9.41
C LEU A 14 6.55 6.64 -8.36
N LYS A 15 7.73 7.14 -7.97
CA LYS A 15 7.86 8.26 -7.03
C LYS A 15 7.20 9.53 -7.55
N GLU A 16 7.37 9.84 -8.84
CA GLU A 16 6.71 10.99 -9.45
C GLU A 16 5.18 10.82 -9.49
N LYS A 17 4.71 9.60 -9.82
CA LYS A 17 3.28 9.25 -9.80
C LYS A 17 2.69 9.36 -8.39
N LEU A 18 3.34 8.82 -7.36
CA LEU A 18 2.90 8.94 -5.96
C LEU A 18 2.87 10.41 -5.52
N ARG A 19 3.84 11.22 -5.96
CA ARG A 19 3.84 12.65 -5.71
C ARG A 19 2.63 13.30 -6.38
N LYS A 20 2.40 13.06 -7.67
CA LYS A 20 1.21 13.54 -8.40
C LYS A 20 -0.08 13.08 -7.73
N PHE A 21 -0.13 11.85 -7.25
CA PHE A 21 -1.27 11.25 -6.56
C PHE A 21 -1.57 11.92 -5.21
N ARG A 22 -0.54 12.27 -4.45
CA ARG A 22 -0.67 13.05 -3.20
C ARG A 22 -1.11 14.49 -3.44
N PHE A 23 -0.66 15.11 -4.53
CA PHE A 23 -1.08 16.46 -4.91
C PHE A 23 -2.41 16.50 -5.68
N ARG A 24 -2.94 15.33 -6.06
CA ARG A 24 -4.20 15.20 -6.77
C ARG A 24 -5.33 15.64 -5.83
N LYS A 25 -6.05 16.69 -6.24
CA LYS A 25 -7.22 17.23 -5.54
C LYS A 25 -8.54 16.76 -6.17
N ASP A 26 -8.49 15.67 -6.93
CA ASP A 26 -9.68 15.14 -7.58
C ASP A 26 -10.64 14.55 -6.54
N THR A 27 -11.93 14.76 -6.78
CA THR A 27 -13.01 14.34 -5.87
C THR A 27 -13.33 12.85 -5.99
N THR A 28 -12.54 12.11 -6.74
CA THR A 28 -12.76 10.73 -7.17
C THR A 28 -11.81 9.79 -6.45
N ASN A 29 -12.33 8.61 -6.09
CA ASN A 29 -11.53 7.54 -5.51
C ASN A 29 -10.47 7.08 -6.51
N ALA A 30 -9.28 6.76 -6.04
CA ALA A 30 -8.22 6.27 -6.91
C ALA A 30 -7.39 5.23 -6.17
N ALA A 31 -6.84 4.27 -6.90
CA ALA A 31 -5.93 3.28 -6.36
C ALA A 31 -4.70 3.12 -7.26
N ILE A 32 -3.55 2.85 -6.67
CA ILE A 32 -2.35 2.46 -7.39
C ILE A 32 -1.87 1.14 -6.79
N ILE A 33 -1.82 0.11 -7.61
CA ILE A 33 -1.22 -1.18 -7.30
C ILE A 33 0.24 -1.14 -7.72
N MET A 34 1.11 -1.57 -6.82
CA MET A 34 2.54 -1.63 -6.99
C MET A 34 3.02 -3.03 -6.64
N LYS A 35 4.03 -3.47 -7.39
CA LYS A 35 4.70 -4.75 -7.18
C LYS A 35 6.20 -4.55 -7.03
N VAL A 36 6.81 -5.49 -6.32
CA VAL A 36 8.26 -5.61 -6.28
C VAL A 36 8.70 -6.52 -7.42
N ASP A 37 9.55 -5.99 -8.30
CA ASP A 37 10.20 -6.76 -9.34
C ASP A 37 11.43 -7.47 -8.75
N LYS A 38 11.40 -8.81 -8.66
CA LYS A 38 12.51 -9.61 -8.09
C LYS A 38 13.79 -9.49 -8.92
N SER A 39 13.66 -9.36 -10.25
CA SER A 39 14.80 -9.32 -11.16
C SER A 39 15.53 -7.99 -11.08
N ARG A 40 14.78 -6.89 -10.91
CA ARG A 40 15.34 -5.54 -10.82
C ARG A 40 15.53 -5.04 -9.38
N GLN A 41 15.00 -5.74 -8.39
CA GLN A 41 14.94 -5.30 -6.99
C GLN A 41 14.38 -3.87 -6.88
N LEU A 42 13.33 -3.59 -7.65
CA LEU A 42 12.69 -2.28 -7.74
C LEU A 42 11.18 -2.40 -7.56
N VAL A 43 10.59 -1.46 -6.83
CA VAL A 43 9.14 -1.34 -6.74
C VAL A 43 8.66 -0.57 -7.96
N VAL A 44 7.86 -1.25 -8.78
CA VAL A 44 7.28 -0.70 -10.00
C VAL A 44 5.77 -0.59 -9.83
N MET A 45 5.18 0.39 -10.50
CA MET A 45 3.73 0.42 -10.65
C MET A 45 3.29 -0.78 -11.47
N GLU A 46 2.27 -1.48 -10.99
CA GLU A 46 1.66 -2.57 -11.74
C GLU A 46 0.43 -2.04 -12.47
N GLU A 47 -0.52 -1.47 -11.72
CA GLU A 47 -1.78 -0.96 -12.25
C GLU A 47 -2.18 0.33 -11.55
N GLU A 48 -2.74 1.28 -12.29
CA GLU A 48 -3.36 2.47 -11.73
C GLU A 48 -4.85 2.48 -12.06
N PHE A 49 -5.67 2.78 -11.06
CA PHE A 49 -7.10 2.87 -11.18
C PHE A 49 -7.57 4.26 -10.79
N GLN A 50 -8.42 4.83 -11.63
CA GLN A 50 -9.07 6.11 -11.38
C GLN A 50 -10.58 5.83 -11.35
N ASN A 51 -11.24 6.18 -10.25
CA ASN A 51 -12.64 5.85 -9.97
C ASN A 51 -12.89 4.36 -9.63
N ILE A 52 -12.08 3.77 -8.74
CA ILE A 52 -12.31 2.38 -8.26
C ILE A 52 -12.94 2.36 -6.86
N SER A 53 -13.89 1.44 -6.67
CA SER A 53 -14.49 1.13 -5.37
C SER A 53 -13.61 0.19 -4.56
N PRO A 54 -13.67 0.21 -3.21
CA PRO A 54 -12.87 -0.69 -2.38
C PRO A 54 -13.15 -2.17 -2.66
N GLU A 55 -14.36 -2.50 -3.08
CA GLU A 55 -14.79 -3.86 -3.45
C GLU A 55 -14.14 -4.32 -4.76
N GLU A 56 -14.17 -3.48 -5.79
CA GLU A 56 -13.49 -3.72 -7.07
C GLU A 56 -11.98 -3.88 -6.87
N LEU A 57 -11.38 -2.98 -6.07
CA LEU A 57 -9.96 -3.03 -5.75
C LEU A 57 -9.57 -4.35 -5.06
N ARG A 58 -10.44 -4.89 -4.21
CA ARG A 58 -10.23 -6.21 -3.59
C ARG A 58 -10.26 -7.34 -4.63
N ASN A 59 -11.14 -7.26 -5.63
CA ASN A 59 -11.24 -8.28 -6.68
C ASN A 59 -10.02 -8.28 -7.61
N GLU A 60 -9.44 -7.11 -7.87
CA GLU A 60 -8.22 -6.98 -8.67
C GLU A 60 -6.96 -7.48 -7.93
N LEU A 61 -7.04 -7.66 -6.61
CA LEU A 61 -5.91 -8.08 -5.80
C LEU A 61 -5.73 -9.61 -5.80
N PRO A 62 -4.50 -10.09 -6.06
CA PRO A 62 -4.24 -11.52 -6.04
C PRO A 62 -4.22 -12.03 -4.59
N GLU A 63 -4.98 -13.09 -4.36
CA GLU A 63 -5.08 -13.81 -3.09
C GLU A 63 -3.85 -14.67 -2.75
N ARG A 64 -2.88 -14.80 -3.66
CA ARG A 64 -1.69 -15.68 -3.48
C ARG A 64 -0.35 -14.97 -3.55
N GLN A 65 -0.33 -13.66 -3.81
CA GLN A 65 0.90 -12.90 -3.97
C GLN A 65 0.83 -11.60 -3.16
N PRO A 66 1.94 -11.17 -2.55
CA PRO A 66 1.95 -9.92 -1.84
C PRO A 66 1.90 -8.76 -2.84
N ARG A 67 1.09 -7.74 -2.58
CA ARG A 67 1.01 -6.51 -3.38
C ARG A 67 0.95 -5.29 -2.48
N PHE A 68 1.51 -4.19 -2.98
CA PHE A 68 1.39 -2.88 -2.35
C PHE A 68 0.31 -2.09 -3.06
N ILE A 69 -0.51 -1.39 -2.30
CA ILE A 69 -1.62 -0.63 -2.82
C ILE A 69 -1.62 0.73 -2.14
N VAL A 70 -1.83 1.79 -2.91
CA VAL A 70 -2.13 3.12 -2.38
C VAL A 70 -3.53 3.44 -2.79
N TYR A 71 -4.43 3.54 -1.82
CA TYR A 71 -5.81 3.88 -2.04
C TYR A 71 -6.09 5.26 -1.46
N SER A 72 -6.60 6.15 -2.32
CA SER A 72 -7.14 7.44 -1.92
C SER A 72 -8.65 7.37 -2.07
N TYR A 73 -9.35 7.56 -0.94
CA TYR A 73 -10.80 7.66 -0.94
C TYR A 73 -11.24 9.01 -0.42
N LYS A 74 -12.38 9.48 -0.93
CA LYS A 74 -13.04 10.66 -0.41
C LYS A 74 -13.66 10.33 0.94
N TRP A 75 -13.11 10.88 2.02
CA TRP A 75 -13.72 10.83 3.34
C TRP A 75 -14.47 12.12 3.62
N LEU A 76 -15.79 12.01 3.75
CA LEU A 76 -16.60 13.12 4.24
C LEU A 76 -16.57 13.07 5.77
N HIS A 77 -16.04 14.12 6.39
CA HIS A 77 -16.19 14.32 7.82
C HIS A 77 -17.60 14.81 8.13
N ASP A 78 -18.10 14.46 9.31
CA ASP A 78 -19.40 14.92 9.84
C ASP A 78 -19.52 16.46 9.87
N ASP A 79 -18.38 17.16 10.00
CA ASP A 79 -18.24 18.63 9.97
C ASP A 79 -18.41 19.24 8.56
N GLY A 80 -18.75 18.44 7.54
CA GLY A 80 -18.90 18.89 6.14
C GLY A 80 -17.58 19.06 5.37
N ARG A 81 -16.44 18.81 6.01
CA ARG A 81 -15.12 18.84 5.37
C ARG A 81 -14.87 17.55 4.60
N ILE A 82 -14.34 17.69 3.40
CA ILE A 82 -13.92 16.55 2.59
C ILE A 82 -12.40 16.41 2.73
N SER A 83 -11.98 15.26 3.24
CA SER A 83 -10.58 14.87 3.30
C SER A 83 -10.31 13.73 2.32
N TYR A 84 -9.13 13.70 1.74
CA TYR A 84 -8.68 12.61 0.88
C TYR A 84 -7.51 11.90 1.57
N PRO A 85 -7.76 11.07 2.60
CA PRO A 85 -6.69 10.30 3.20
C PRO A 85 -6.09 9.35 2.16
N LEU A 86 -4.77 9.42 1.99
CA LEU A 86 -4.02 8.41 1.26
C LEU A 86 -3.67 7.29 2.25
N CYS A 87 -4.19 6.09 1.98
CA CYS A 87 -3.90 4.90 2.74
C CYS A 87 -3.01 3.99 1.92
N PHE A 88 -1.86 3.63 2.47
CA PHE A 88 -1.07 2.53 1.97
C PHE A 88 -1.62 1.24 2.53
N ILE A 89 -1.89 0.26 1.69
CA ILE A 89 -2.38 -1.05 2.06
C ILE A 89 -1.39 -2.08 1.51
N PHE A 90 -0.88 -2.92 2.38
CA PHE A 90 -0.02 -4.03 2.03
C PHE A 90 -0.82 -5.32 2.14
N SER A 91 -1.13 -5.95 1.01
CA SER A 91 -1.74 -7.28 0.99
C SER A 91 -0.63 -8.33 1.05
N SER A 92 -0.69 -9.22 2.04
CA SER A 92 0.24 -10.35 2.16
C SER A 92 -0.49 -11.59 2.66
N PRO A 93 -1.09 -12.38 1.75
CA PRO A 93 -1.75 -13.62 2.12
C PRO A 93 -0.74 -14.67 2.62
N VAL A 94 -1.24 -15.63 3.42
CA VAL A 94 -0.41 -16.67 4.09
C VAL A 94 0.14 -17.73 3.13
N GLY A 95 -0.33 -17.76 1.88
CA GLY A 95 0.13 -18.68 0.83
C GLY A 95 1.35 -18.19 0.03
N CYS A 96 1.89 -17.01 0.35
CA CYS A 96 3.02 -16.44 -0.36
C CYS A 96 4.34 -17.14 0.00
N LYS A 97 5.29 -17.18 -0.95
CA LYS A 97 6.64 -17.69 -0.65
C LYS A 97 7.29 -16.82 0.43
N PRO A 98 7.96 -17.41 1.45
CA PRO A 98 8.59 -16.64 2.53
C PRO A 98 9.62 -15.64 2.00
N GLU A 99 10.35 -15.99 0.94
CA GLU A 99 11.28 -15.11 0.24
C GLU A 99 10.59 -13.83 -0.29
N GLN A 100 9.41 -13.97 -0.90
CA GLN A 100 8.65 -12.80 -1.39
C GLN A 100 8.09 -11.97 -0.23
N GLN A 101 7.56 -12.59 0.81
CA GLN A 101 7.09 -11.85 1.98
C GLN A 101 8.21 -11.03 2.63
N MET A 102 9.41 -11.60 2.76
CA MET A 102 10.58 -10.89 3.29
C MET A 102 11.02 -9.73 2.38
N MET A 103 11.07 -9.93 1.07
CA MET A 103 11.38 -8.85 0.11
C MET A 103 10.41 -7.68 0.22
N TYR A 104 9.10 -7.97 0.25
CA TYR A 104 8.09 -6.93 0.40
C TYR A 104 8.18 -6.28 1.79
N ALA A 105 8.31 -7.05 2.87
CA ALA A 105 8.44 -6.49 4.22
C ALA A 105 9.66 -5.56 4.37
N GLY A 106 10.82 -5.94 3.80
CA GLY A 106 12.03 -5.12 3.80
C GLY A 106 11.90 -3.85 2.95
N SER A 107 11.23 -3.95 1.80
CA SER A 107 11.01 -2.83 0.89
C SER A 107 9.89 -1.88 1.35
N LYS A 108 8.95 -2.37 2.18
CA LYS A 108 7.84 -1.57 2.72
C LYS A 108 8.34 -0.33 3.43
N ASN A 109 9.34 -0.47 4.30
CA ASN A 109 9.83 0.65 5.10
C ASN A 109 10.47 1.74 4.21
N ARG A 110 11.24 1.31 3.20
CA ARG A 110 11.85 2.20 2.20
C ARG A 110 10.80 2.96 1.40
N LEU A 111 9.74 2.26 0.99
CA LEU A 111 8.67 2.84 0.20
C LEU A 111 7.81 3.81 1.00
N VAL A 112 7.47 3.45 2.24
CA VAL A 112 6.73 4.33 3.17
C VAL A 112 7.52 5.62 3.44
N GLN A 113 8.83 5.51 3.68
CA GLN A 113 9.70 6.68 3.84
C GLN A 113 9.77 7.53 2.56
N THR A 114 9.90 6.90 1.40
CA THR A 114 10.04 7.62 0.11
C THR A 114 8.74 8.30 -0.32
N ALA A 115 7.60 7.67 -0.01
CA ALA A 115 6.27 8.16 -0.34
C ALA A 115 5.69 9.09 0.75
N GLU A 116 6.39 9.23 1.89
CA GLU A 116 5.93 9.98 3.08
C GLU A 116 4.52 9.57 3.54
N LEU A 117 4.17 8.30 3.35
CA LEU A 117 2.84 7.78 3.67
C LEU A 117 2.74 7.55 5.17
N THR A 118 1.88 8.30 5.84
CA THR A 118 1.71 8.21 7.30
C THR A 118 0.71 7.12 7.71
N LYS A 119 -0.19 6.73 6.80
CA LYS A 119 -1.21 5.70 7.05
C LYS A 119 -0.86 4.42 6.30
N VAL A 120 -0.31 3.45 7.03
CA VAL A 120 0.13 2.16 6.51
C VAL A 120 -0.69 1.05 7.14
N TRP A 121 -1.40 0.30 6.31
CA TRP A 121 -2.23 -0.83 6.68
C TRP A 121 -1.61 -2.10 6.10
N SER A 122 -1.69 -3.20 6.83
CA SER A 122 -1.27 -4.52 6.34
C SER A 122 -2.42 -5.51 6.47
N LEU A 123 -2.88 -6.03 5.33
CA LEU A 123 -3.79 -7.15 5.21
C LEU A 123 -2.98 -8.44 5.26
N GLY A 124 -2.62 -8.84 6.48
CA GLY A 124 -2.35 -10.23 6.81
C GLY A 124 -3.57 -10.77 7.54
N PHE A 125 -3.82 -12.08 7.48
CA PHE A 125 -4.89 -12.72 8.24
C PHE A 125 -4.98 -12.15 9.67
N LEU A 126 -6.17 -11.63 10.01
CA LEU A 126 -6.52 -11.16 11.35
C LEU A 126 -6.43 -12.34 12.33
N GLU A 127 -5.31 -12.46 13.01
CA GLU A 127 -5.30 -13.01 14.35
C GLU A 127 -4.45 -12.09 15.23
N GLY A 128 -5.06 -11.66 16.34
CA GLY A 128 -4.71 -10.47 17.10
C GLY A 128 -3.23 -10.27 17.41
N ARG A 129 -2.77 -9.02 17.23
CA ARG A 129 -1.83 -8.41 18.18
C ARG A 129 -2.19 -6.96 18.45
N PRO A 130 -2.66 -6.64 19.67
CA PRO A 130 -2.49 -5.29 20.19
C PRO A 130 -1.01 -5.12 20.56
N GLY A 131 -0.39 -4.03 20.13
CA GLY A 131 0.92 -3.58 20.62
C GLY A 131 2.07 -3.71 19.64
N THR A 132 2.28 -2.66 18.84
CA THR A 132 3.50 -1.83 18.98
C THR A 132 3.28 -0.54 18.21
N GLY A 133 3.47 0.58 18.91
CA GLY A 133 2.93 1.88 18.53
C GLY A 133 3.53 2.47 17.26
N THR A 134 2.65 3.03 16.43
CA THR A 134 2.83 4.36 15.83
C THR A 134 1.47 4.81 15.30
N ALA A 135 0.89 5.75 16.04
CA ALA A 135 -0.20 6.69 15.71
C ALA A 135 -1.29 6.25 14.70
N GLY A 136 -2.50 6.06 15.23
CA GLY A 136 -3.72 6.48 14.51
C GLY A 136 -4.40 5.44 13.62
N ALA A 137 -4.51 4.18 14.07
CA ALA A 137 -5.47 3.25 13.48
C ALA A 137 -6.89 3.54 14.00
N GLN A 138 -7.54 4.57 13.45
CA GLN A 138 -9.00 4.56 13.40
C GLN A 138 -9.40 3.47 12.41
N GLY A 139 -10.12 2.47 12.92
CA GLY A 139 -10.56 1.30 12.18
C GLY A 139 -11.25 1.70 10.89
N LEU A 140 -10.70 1.23 9.77
CA LEU A 140 -11.50 0.94 8.60
C LEU A 140 -11.97 -0.51 8.79
N ALA A 141 -13.12 -0.66 9.43
CA ALA A 141 -13.90 -1.88 9.27
C ALA A 141 -14.28 -1.95 7.79
N LEU A 142 -13.70 -2.93 7.09
CA LEU A 142 -14.26 -3.48 5.87
C LEU A 142 -15.46 -4.34 6.25
#